data_AF-A0A495QMW8-F1
#
_entry.id   AF-A0A495QMW8-F1
#
_cell.length_a   1.000
_cell.length_b   1.000
_cell.length_c   1.000
_cell.angle_alpha   90.00
_cell.angle_beta   90.00
_cell.angle_gamma   90.00
#
_symmetry.space_group_name_H-M   'P 1'
#
loop_
_entity.id
_entity.type
_entity.pdbx_description
1 polymer ?
#
loop_
_entity_poly.entity_id
_entity_poly.type
_entity_poly.pdbx_seq_one_letter_code
_entity_poly.pdbx_strand_id
1 'polypeptide(L)'
;MTLDMRFFPVPDTHPVSNDLVGVRANFHYGSGNVLQQHYADETTMVWSGVSGDFAGVQQTEPTLRVFKIAPALYFITWYEAGTVATAAHGQIFDQGYPIAVVADFHRLVATAAYTNPREDGGQYFLVDQATIEIVEDPRGLIASIR
;
A
#
# COMPACT_ATOMS: atom_id res chain seq x y z
N MET A 1 11.16 -10.79 14.28
CA MET A 1 10.54 -9.49 14.57
C MET A 1 9.07 -9.75 14.85
N THR A 2 8.59 -9.49 16.06
CA THR A 2 7.18 -9.65 16.39
C THR A 2 6.44 -8.46 15.80
N LEU A 3 5.65 -8.68 14.74
CA LEU A 3 4.84 -7.63 14.14
C LEU A 3 3.91 -7.05 15.22
N ASP A 4 3.89 -5.73 15.38
CA ASP A 4 2.92 -5.11 16.28
C ASP A 4 1.52 -5.19 15.65
N MET A 5 0.81 -6.26 15.98
CA MET A 5 -0.52 -6.57 15.47
C MET A 5 -1.58 -5.52 15.87
N ARG A 6 -1.28 -4.59 16.78
CA ARG A 6 -2.24 -3.57 17.25
C ARG A 6 -2.68 -2.58 16.16
N PHE A 7 -1.91 -2.48 15.07
CA PHE A 7 -2.24 -1.60 13.94
C PHE A 7 -3.23 -2.22 12.95
N PHE A 8 -3.38 -3.55 12.98
CA PHE A 8 -4.20 -4.28 12.03
C PHE A 8 -5.58 -4.54 12.62
N PRO A 9 -6.68 -4.33 11.85
CA PRO A 9 -7.99 -4.81 12.27
C PRO A 9 -7.90 -6.30 12.58
N VAL A 10 -8.46 -6.69 13.73
CA VAL A 10 -8.42 -8.09 14.18
C VAL A 10 -9.18 -8.93 13.15
N PRO A 11 -8.57 -9.98 12.54
CA PRO A 11 -9.20 -10.78 11.49
C PRO A 11 -10.59 -11.32 11.85
N ASP A 12 -10.84 -11.53 13.15
CA ASP A 12 -12.09 -12.09 13.67
C ASP A 12 -13.26 -11.08 13.71
N THR A 13 -13.03 -9.83 13.30
CA THR A 13 -14.04 -8.75 13.38
C THR A 13 -14.48 -8.18 12.02
N HIS A 14 -13.69 -8.40 10.95
CA HIS A 14 -13.97 -7.89 9.61
C HIS A 14 -13.60 -8.92 8.53
N PRO A 15 -14.44 -9.12 7.50
CA PRO A 15 -14.16 -10.10 6.46
C PRO A 15 -12.92 -9.68 5.66
N VAL A 16 -11.88 -10.51 5.73
CA VAL A 16 -10.74 -10.45 4.80
C VAL A 16 -11.25 -10.79 3.40
N SER A 17 -10.74 -10.11 2.40
CA SER A 17 -11.15 -10.25 1.00
C SER A 17 -9.97 -10.63 0.12
N ASN A 18 -10.22 -11.58 -0.79
CA ASN A 18 -9.28 -11.96 -1.83
C ASN A 18 -9.64 -11.31 -3.17
N ASP A 19 -10.49 -10.28 -3.20
CA ASP A 19 -11.00 -9.65 -4.42
C ASP A 19 -9.89 -8.96 -5.23
N LEU A 20 -8.80 -8.56 -4.57
CA LEU A 20 -7.68 -7.85 -5.21
C LEU A 20 -6.55 -8.77 -5.68
N VAL A 21 -6.51 -10.05 -5.28
CA VAL A 21 -5.47 -10.99 -5.72
C VAL A 21 -5.27 -10.97 -7.25
N GLY A 22 -4.02 -10.77 -7.67
CA GLY A 22 -3.58 -10.63 -9.05
C GLY A 22 -3.78 -9.25 -9.67
N VAL A 23 -4.49 -8.32 -9.01
CA VAL A 23 -4.66 -6.96 -9.52
C VAL A 23 -3.34 -6.20 -9.44
N ARG A 24 -3.05 -5.43 -10.49
CA ARG A 24 -1.96 -4.45 -10.53
C ARG A 24 -2.55 -3.09 -10.85
N ALA A 25 -2.24 -2.08 -10.05
CA ALA A 25 -2.73 -0.73 -10.25
C ALA A 25 -1.67 0.32 -9.90
N ASN A 26 -1.62 1.38 -10.69
CA ASN A 26 -0.81 2.55 -10.38
C ASN A 26 -1.65 3.53 -9.56
N PHE A 27 -1.10 3.99 -8.44
CA PHE A 27 -1.65 5.01 -7.58
C PHE A 27 -0.90 6.31 -7.85
N HIS A 28 -1.59 7.28 -8.44
CA HIS A 28 -1.05 8.59 -8.80
C HIS A 28 -1.34 9.55 -7.64
N TYR A 29 -0.36 9.72 -6.75
CA TYR A 29 -0.51 10.47 -5.52
C TYR A 29 -0.42 11.99 -5.72
N GLY A 30 -1.11 12.74 -4.86
CA GLY A 30 -1.08 14.20 -4.84
C GLY A 30 0.30 14.79 -4.58
N SER A 31 1.17 14.05 -3.86
CA SER A 31 2.58 14.43 -3.68
C SER A 31 3.42 14.35 -4.96
N GLY A 32 2.88 13.79 -6.06
CA GLY A 32 3.58 13.61 -7.33
C GLY A 32 4.28 12.25 -7.51
N ASN A 33 4.18 11.35 -6.52
CA ASN A 33 4.67 9.98 -6.67
C ASN A 33 3.67 9.13 -7.44
N VAL A 34 4.16 8.22 -8.29
CA VAL A 34 3.34 7.15 -8.86
C VAL A 34 3.86 5.83 -8.33
N LEU A 35 3.05 5.16 -7.50
CA LEU A 35 3.40 3.87 -6.92
C LEU A 35 2.48 2.80 -7.49
N GLN A 36 3.07 1.76 -8.05
CA GLN A 36 2.35 0.58 -8.47
C GLN A 36 2.17 -0.35 -7.28
N GLN A 37 0.94 -0.79 -7.05
CA GLN A 37 0.61 -1.85 -6.11
C GLN A 37 0.20 -3.09 -6.89
N HIS A 38 0.85 -4.22 -6.59
CA HIS A 38 0.53 -5.52 -7.11
C HIS A 38 0.17 -6.45 -5.95
N TYR A 39 -1.09 -6.83 -5.87
CA TYR A 39 -1.60 -7.75 -4.85
C TYR A 39 -1.29 -9.19 -5.28
N ALA A 40 -0.04 -9.61 -5.11
CA ALA A 40 0.50 -10.84 -5.69
C ALA A 40 -0.24 -12.09 -5.22
N ASP A 41 -0.61 -12.14 -3.94
CA ASP A 41 -1.45 -13.18 -3.34
C ASP A 41 -2.28 -12.60 -2.17
N GLU A 42 -2.94 -13.47 -1.40
CA GLU A 42 -3.82 -13.09 -0.27
C GLU A 42 -3.11 -12.32 0.85
N THR A 43 -1.78 -12.44 0.94
CA THR A 43 -0.95 -11.93 2.02
C THR A 43 0.28 -11.16 1.55
N THR A 44 0.55 -11.15 0.25
CA THR A 44 1.74 -10.50 -0.32
C THR A 44 1.37 -9.30 -1.17
N MET A 45 1.89 -8.15 -0.79
CA MET A 45 1.96 -6.94 -1.62
C MET A 45 3.34 -6.87 -2.29
N VAL A 46 3.38 -6.57 -3.58
CA VAL A 46 4.59 -6.07 -4.23
C VAL A 46 4.31 -4.63 -4.64
N TRP A 47 5.05 -3.68 -4.10
CA TRP A 47 4.94 -2.29 -4.52
C TRP A 47 6.21 -1.85 -5.24
N SER A 48 6.06 -0.98 -6.23
CA SER A 48 7.17 -0.38 -6.95
C SER A 48 6.92 1.10 -7.25
N GLY A 49 7.97 1.91 -7.18
CA GLY A 49 7.89 3.30 -7.61
C GLY A 49 8.07 3.41 -9.12
N VAL A 50 7.03 3.88 -9.80
CA VAL A 50 7.01 4.09 -11.25
C VAL A 50 7.62 5.45 -11.61
N SER A 51 7.31 6.49 -10.82
CA SER A 51 7.88 7.82 -10.95
C SER A 51 7.84 8.58 -9.62
N GLY A 52 8.54 9.72 -9.56
CA GLY A 52 8.72 10.50 -8.33
C GLY A 52 9.96 10.08 -7.55
N ASP A 53 9.96 10.33 -6.24
CA ASP A 53 11.11 10.13 -5.36
C ASP A 53 11.47 8.65 -5.18
N PHE A 54 10.51 7.77 -5.42
CA PHE A 54 10.66 6.32 -5.29
C PHE A 54 10.89 5.60 -6.62
N ALA A 55 11.11 6.32 -7.72
CA ALA A 55 11.27 5.72 -9.04
C ALA A 55 12.35 4.62 -9.06
N GLY A 56 11.98 3.42 -9.51
CA GLY A 56 12.87 2.26 -9.57
C GLY A 56 13.01 1.47 -8.27
N VAL A 57 12.44 1.93 -7.16
CA VAL A 57 12.35 1.15 -5.91
C VAL A 57 11.30 0.05 -6.08
N GLN A 58 11.55 -1.12 -5.52
CA GLN A 58 10.59 -2.22 -5.43
C GLN A 58 10.77 -2.97 -4.12
N GLN A 59 9.65 -3.32 -3.47
CA GLN A 59 9.65 -4.15 -2.27
C GLN A 59 8.52 -5.18 -2.30
N THR A 60 8.71 -6.25 -1.53
CA THR A 60 7.76 -7.35 -1.37
C THR A 60 7.43 -7.49 0.11
N GLU A 61 6.16 -7.37 0.45
CA GLU A 61 5.67 -7.28 1.82
C GLU A 61 4.67 -8.42 2.12
N PRO A 62 5.05 -9.43 2.94
CA PRO A 62 4.24 -10.63 3.21
C PRO A 62 3.19 -10.41 4.32
N THR A 63 2.81 -9.16 4.55
CA THR A 63 1.98 -8.72 5.67
C THR A 63 0.67 -8.06 5.20
N LEU A 64 0.36 -8.16 3.91
CA LEU A 64 -0.85 -7.60 3.31
C LEU A 64 -2.09 -8.18 3.97
N ARG A 65 -3.05 -7.30 4.23
CA ARG A 65 -4.44 -7.60 4.55
C ARG A 65 -5.33 -6.69 3.73
N VAL A 66 -6.39 -7.27 3.18
CA VAL A 66 -7.42 -6.54 2.43
C VAL A 66 -8.76 -6.83 3.09
N PHE A 67 -9.48 -5.78 3.47
CA PHE A 67 -10.80 -5.86 4.07
C PHE A 67 -11.79 -5.19 3.14
N LYS A 68 -12.87 -5.89 2.79
CA LYS A 68 -13.94 -5.31 1.98
C LYS A 68 -14.90 -4.53 2.90
N ILE A 69 -14.99 -3.22 2.69
CA ILE A 69 -15.87 -2.34 3.47
C ILE A 69 -17.23 -2.20 2.78
N ALA A 70 -17.23 -2.10 1.45
CA ALA A 70 -18.43 -2.01 0.62
C ALA A 70 -18.11 -2.54 -0.81
N PRO A 71 -19.08 -2.63 -1.74
CA PRO A 71 -18.78 -2.95 -3.14
C PRO A 71 -17.69 -2.03 -3.70
N ALA A 72 -16.60 -2.62 -4.22
CA ALA A 72 -15.37 -1.94 -4.69
C ALA A 72 -14.65 -1.00 -3.69
N LEU A 73 -15.06 -0.95 -2.42
CA LEU A 73 -14.41 -0.15 -1.38
C LEU A 73 -13.65 -1.06 -0.42
N TYR A 74 -12.35 -0.86 -0.32
CA TYR A 74 -11.45 -1.71 0.47
C TYR A 74 -10.63 -0.88 1.45
N PHE A 75 -10.36 -1.49 2.60
CA PHE A 75 -9.28 -1.09 3.49
C PHE A 75 -8.13 -2.06 3.31
N ILE A 76 -6.97 -1.54 2.94
CA ILE A 76 -5.79 -2.30 2.54
C ILE A 76 -4.67 -1.88 3.47
N THR A 77 -3.94 -2.84 4.01
CA THR A 77 -2.85 -2.55 4.93
C THR A 77 -1.76 -3.59 4.83
N TRP A 78 -0.52 -3.17 5.02
CA TRP A 78 0.64 -4.03 5.16
C TRP A 78 1.65 -3.35 6.08
N TYR A 79 2.69 -4.07 6.44
CA TYR A 79 3.83 -3.57 7.18
C TYR A 79 5.05 -3.60 6.26
N GLU A 80 5.66 -2.45 6.01
CA GLU A 80 6.90 -2.37 5.24
C GLU A 80 8.07 -2.71 6.16
N ALA A 81 8.83 -3.77 5.83
CA ALA A 81 9.94 -4.23 6.67
C ALA A 81 11.13 -3.25 6.73
N GLY A 82 11.08 -2.17 5.96
CA GLY A 82 12.06 -1.08 5.98
C GLY A 82 12.27 -0.56 4.58
N THR A 83 11.66 0.57 4.28
CA THR A 83 11.98 1.36 3.09
C THR A 83 13.28 2.06 3.42
N VAL A 84 14.37 1.58 2.81
CA VAL A 84 15.67 2.25 2.87
C VAL A 84 15.51 3.56 2.12
N ALA A 85 14.91 4.58 2.74
CA ALA A 85 15.38 5.90 2.40
C ALA A 85 16.74 6.00 3.07
N THR A 86 17.76 6.03 2.24
CA THR A 86 19.08 6.42 2.69
C THR A 86 18.94 7.88 3.12
N ALA A 87 18.58 8.13 4.38
CA ALA A 87 18.75 9.45 4.97
C ALA A 87 20.21 9.85 4.70
N ALA A 88 20.45 11.12 4.38
CA ALA A 88 21.72 11.67 3.90
C ALA A 88 22.96 11.37 4.81
N HIS A 89 22.79 10.69 5.94
CA HIS A 89 23.80 10.35 6.92
C HIS A 89 23.99 8.85 7.21
N GLY A 90 23.46 7.95 6.37
CA GLY A 90 23.81 6.52 6.44
C GLY A 90 23.29 5.78 7.68
N GLN A 91 22.37 6.37 8.44
CA GLN A 91 21.57 5.65 9.43
C GLN A 91 20.49 4.85 8.70
N ILE A 92 20.54 3.53 8.86
CA ILE A 92 19.53 2.60 8.36
C ILE A 92 18.40 2.57 9.37
N PHE A 93 17.21 3.02 8.97
CA PHE A 93 15.99 2.80 9.74
C PHE A 93 15.48 1.40 9.42
N ASP A 94 15.75 0.46 10.32
CA ASP A 94 15.30 -0.95 10.24
C ASP A 94 13.96 -1.19 10.95
N GLN A 95 13.39 -0.14 11.55
CA GLN A 95 12.07 -0.16 12.15
C GLN A 95 11.05 0.04 11.04
N GLY A 96 10.50 -1.07 10.54
CA GLY A 96 9.42 -1.02 9.57
C GLY A 96 8.20 -0.22 10.04
N TYR A 97 7.26 0.04 9.15
CA TYR A 97 6.07 0.83 9.48
C TYR A 97 4.80 0.30 8.81
N PRO A 98 3.64 0.49 9.44
CA PRO A 98 2.37 0.12 8.85
C PRO A 98 1.98 1.11 7.75
N ILE A 99 1.39 0.59 6.70
CA ILE A 99 0.70 1.33 5.65
C ILE A 99 -0.78 1.04 5.75
N ALA A 100 -1.59 2.07 5.55
CA ALA A 100 -3.05 1.95 5.51
C ALA A 100 -3.58 2.71 4.29
N VAL A 101 -4.41 2.05 3.47
CA VAL A 101 -5.00 2.63 2.26
C VAL A 101 -6.49 2.34 2.28
N VAL A 102 -7.30 3.39 2.13
CA VAL A 102 -8.72 3.24 1.77
C VAL A 102 -8.82 3.49 0.27
N ALA A 103 -9.27 2.48 -0.48
CA ALA A 103 -9.34 2.53 -1.94
C ALA A 103 -10.77 2.22 -2.44
N ASP A 104 -11.31 3.14 -3.23
CA ASP A 104 -12.56 2.98 -3.97
C ASP A 104 -12.22 2.69 -5.44
N PHE A 105 -12.27 1.41 -5.82
CA PHE A 105 -11.96 0.95 -7.17
C PHE A 105 -13.08 1.21 -8.18
N HIS A 106 -14.29 1.59 -7.72
CA HIS A 106 -15.36 2.04 -8.61
C HIS A 106 -15.13 3.51 -9.00
N ARG A 107 -14.76 4.37 -8.04
CA ARG A 107 -14.41 5.77 -8.29
C ARG A 107 -12.97 6.00 -8.75
N LEU A 108 -12.13 4.97 -8.65
CA LEU A 108 -10.69 5.02 -8.96
C LEU A 108 -9.95 6.09 -8.15
N VAL A 109 -10.22 6.12 -6.85
CA VAL A 109 -9.57 7.04 -5.91
C VAL A 109 -9.14 6.30 -4.65
N ALA A 110 -8.10 6.79 -4.01
CA ALA A 110 -7.62 6.28 -2.74
C ALA A 110 -7.14 7.39 -1.81
N THR A 111 -7.04 7.07 -0.53
CA THR A 111 -6.28 7.84 0.45
C THR A 111 -5.38 6.87 1.20
N ALA A 112 -4.08 7.16 1.21
CA ALA A 112 -3.08 6.38 1.92
C ALA A 112 -2.55 7.17 3.11
N ALA A 113 -2.34 6.48 4.22
CA ALA A 113 -1.59 6.95 5.36
C ALA A 113 -0.35 6.08 5.53
N TYR A 114 0.81 6.71 5.57
CA TYR A 114 2.09 6.02 5.67
C TYR A 114 3.14 6.89 6.36
N THR A 115 4.22 6.24 6.77
CA THR A 115 5.35 6.89 7.42
C THR A 115 6.50 6.93 6.44
N ASN A 116 7.23 8.04 6.40
CA ASN A 116 8.48 8.12 5.68
C ASN A 116 9.61 8.53 6.64
N PRO A 117 10.83 8.04 6.44
CA PRO A 117 12.00 8.51 7.16
C PRO A 117 12.37 9.95 6.74
N ARG A 118 12.86 10.74 7.70
CA ARG A 118 13.44 12.07 7.48
C ARG A 118 14.95 11.98 7.36
N GLU A 119 15.56 12.97 6.70
CA GLU A 119 17.02 13.08 6.57
C GLU A 119 17.75 13.21 7.93
N ASP A 120 17.08 13.77 8.94
CA ASP A 120 17.61 13.95 10.31
C ASP A 120 17.56 12.68 11.17
N GLY A 121 17.11 11.56 10.60
CA GLY A 121 16.90 10.31 11.31
C GLY A 121 15.61 10.26 12.13
N GLY A 122 14.68 11.18 11.88
CA GLY A 122 13.31 11.09 12.36
C GLY A 122 12.38 10.35 11.39
N GLN A 123 11.10 10.34 11.73
CA GLN A 123 10.02 9.90 10.86
C GLN A 123 9.01 11.03 10.70
N TYR A 124 8.30 11.05 9.59
CA TYR A 124 7.12 11.90 9.40
C TYR A 124 5.96 11.08 8.88
N PHE A 125 4.76 11.49 9.27
CA PHE A 125 3.51 10.87 8.88
C PHE A 125 2.91 11.64 7.71
N LEU A 126 2.49 10.92 6.69
CA LEU A 126 1.82 11.46 5.53
C LEU A 126 0.42 10.88 5.42
N VAL A 127 -0.50 11.74 4.99
CA VAL A 127 -1.78 11.33 4.42
C VAL A 127 -1.82 11.93 3.02
N ASP A 128 -1.97 11.08 2.02
CA ASP A 128 -2.00 11.51 0.63
C ASP A 128 -3.16 10.87 -0.12
N GLN A 129 -3.72 11.62 -1.08
CA GLN A 129 -4.79 11.19 -1.94
C GLN A 129 -4.23 10.75 -3.28
N ALA A 130 -4.84 9.74 -3.90
CA ALA A 130 -4.43 9.25 -5.21
C ALA A 130 -5.62 9.02 -6.13
N THR A 131 -5.39 9.14 -7.43
CA THR A 131 -6.22 8.47 -8.44
C THR A 131 -5.62 7.10 -8.76
N ILE A 132 -6.48 6.17 -9.19
CA ILE A 132 -6.10 4.78 -9.46
C ILE A 132 -6.19 4.51 -10.96
N GLU A 133 -5.13 3.95 -11.53
CA GLU A 133 -5.10 3.40 -12.87
C GLU A 133 -4.94 1.88 -12.77
N ILE A 134 -5.87 1.12 -13.35
CA ILE A 134 -5.79 -0.34 -13.37
C ILE A 134 -4.89 -0.78 -14.52
N VAL A 135 -3.81 -1.46 -14.19
CA VAL A 135 -2.84 -2.01 -15.15
C VAL A 135 -3.20 -3.46 -15.49
N GLU A 136 -3.60 -4.25 -14.49
CA GLU A 136 -3.98 -5.65 -14.65
C GLU A 136 -5.15 -5.99 -13.72
N ASP A 137 -6.16 -6.67 -14.26
CA ASP A 137 -7.32 -7.21 -13.51
C ASP A 137 -7.67 -8.59 -14.09
N PRO A 138 -6.91 -9.63 -13.72
CA PRO A 138 -6.96 -10.93 -14.40
C PRO A 138 -8.31 -11.65 -14.21
N ARG A 139 -9.08 -11.26 -13.19
CA ARG A 139 -10.42 -11.81 -12.92
C ARG A 139 -11.55 -10.92 -13.43
N GLY A 140 -11.24 -9.74 -13.99
CA GLY A 140 -12.23 -8.75 -14.42
C GLY A 140 -13.12 -8.25 -13.27
N LEU A 141 -12.68 -8.41 -12.02
CA LEU A 141 -13.48 -8.09 -10.84
C LEU A 141 -13.63 -6.58 -10.70
N ILE A 142 -12.58 -5.82 -10.93
CA ILE A 142 -12.65 -4.36 -10.88
C ILE A 142 -13.44 -3.83 -12.07
N ALA A 143 -13.22 -4.39 -13.26
CA ALA A 143 -13.94 -4.00 -14.48
C ALA A 143 -15.46 -4.25 -14.37
N SER A 144 -15.88 -5.32 -13.69
CA SER A 144 -17.29 -5.70 -13.54
C SER A 144 -18.06 -4.91 -12.48
N ILE A 145 -17.37 -4.13 -11.63
CA ILE A 145 -18.00 -3.29 -10.61
C ILE A 145 -18.21 -1.84 -11.12
N ARG A 146 -17.68 -1.50 -12.31
CA ARG A 146 -17.84 -0.18 -12.95
C ARG A 146 -19.20 0.02 -13.61
#